data_AF-A0A256CR10-F1
#
_entry.id   AF-A0A256CR10-F1
#
_cell.length_a   1.000
_cell.length_b   1.000
_cell.length_c   1.000
_cell.angle_alpha   90.00
_cell.angle_beta   90.00
_cell.angle_gamma   90.00
#
_symmetry.space_group_name_H-M   'P 1'
#
loop_
_entity.id
_entity.type
_entity.pdbx_description
1 polymer ?
#
loop_
_entity_poly.entity_id
_entity_poly.type
_entity_poly.pdbx_seq_one_letter_code
_entity_poly.pdbx_strand_id
1 'polypeptide(L)'
;MIMMGKCVEEEIKKMDQKDEELLMVEDEEAVAAVVILNSTLNNRGELELQLPTEAATRAFAQQFVTLLQREMRSLKWRDLKLYLHGNLGAGKTTFARYFIQAFGIKGAVKSPTYTLIEPYEITLPEEVIEKGRGKNGKHEKRDNGKRAGKGAEPFSELMMIYHADLYRLASPLELYDLGLLEEQGIWLIEWPEKGEGVLPMADIELFLAREGEALTLRLLPQSEKGEALITHLHSQHQDSQHQDSQHQDAQDLQDSQDS
;
A
#
# COMPACT_ATOMS: atom_id res chain seq x y z
N MET A 1 -25.64 41.97 39.89
CA MET A 1 -24.39 41.23 40.13
C MET A 1 -24.47 39.97 39.28
N ILE A 2 -23.69 39.92 38.18
CA ILE A 2 -23.36 38.76 37.33
C ILE A 2 -24.59 38.12 36.61
N MET A 3 -24.99 38.45 35.37
CA MET A 3 -24.29 38.42 34.07
C MET A 3 -23.46 37.15 33.87
N MET A 4 -24.09 36.05 33.40
CA MET A 4 -23.54 35.03 32.48
C MET A 4 -24.50 33.86 32.40
N GLY A 5 -25.07 33.60 31.21
CA GLY A 5 -25.95 32.45 31.00
C GLY A 5 -26.75 32.45 29.70
N LYS A 6 -26.29 33.16 28.67
CA LYS A 6 -26.90 33.17 27.32
C LYS A 6 -25.84 33.19 26.20
N CYS A 7 -24.71 32.51 26.39
CA CYS A 7 -23.62 32.53 25.42
C CYS A 7 -23.07 31.14 25.06
N VAL A 8 -23.91 30.10 25.05
CA VAL A 8 -23.45 28.74 24.67
C VAL A 8 -24.32 28.08 23.59
N GLU A 9 -25.43 28.69 23.17
CA GLU A 9 -26.32 28.10 22.16
C GLU A 9 -26.27 28.77 20.77
N GLU A 10 -25.56 29.90 20.62
CA GLU A 10 -25.33 30.55 19.30
C GLU A 10 -23.94 30.29 18.69
N GLU A 11 -23.00 29.68 19.43
CA GLU A 11 -21.67 29.29 18.91
C GLU A 11 -21.65 27.87 18.32
N ILE A 12 -22.68 27.04 18.54
CA ILE A 12 -22.79 25.69 17.96
C ILE A 12 -23.39 25.71 16.54
N LYS A 13 -23.78 26.89 16.04
CA LYS A 13 -24.37 27.06 14.69
C LYS A 13 -23.49 27.82 13.68
N LYS A 14 -22.19 27.99 13.97
CA LYS A 14 -21.23 28.69 13.10
C LYS A 14 -19.97 27.90 12.74
N MET A 15 -19.95 26.59 12.98
CA MET A 15 -18.79 25.72 12.74
C MET A 15 -19.06 24.59 11.74
N ASP A 16 -19.91 24.83 10.72
CA ASP A 16 -20.27 23.78 9.76
C ASP A 16 -20.39 24.29 8.31
N GLN A 17 -19.55 25.26 7.92
CA GLN A 17 -19.42 25.70 6.52
C GLN A 17 -17.98 25.82 6.04
N LYS A 18 -16.98 25.54 6.89
CA LYS A 18 -15.57 25.44 6.49
C LYS A 18 -15.08 24.00 6.33
N ASP A 19 -15.85 23.03 6.80
CA ASP A 19 -15.51 21.61 6.66
C ASP A 19 -16.04 21.00 5.34
N GLU A 20 -16.94 21.69 4.63
CA GLU A 20 -17.37 21.32 3.27
C GLU A 20 -16.40 21.81 2.16
N GLU A 21 -15.52 22.77 2.44
CA GLU A 21 -14.48 23.21 1.48
C GLU A 21 -13.21 22.34 1.56
N LEU A 22 -13.10 21.49 2.60
CA LEU A 22 -12.08 20.43 2.71
C LEU A 22 -12.50 19.15 1.94
N LEU A 23 -13.73 19.11 1.43
CA LEU A 23 -14.30 18.02 0.64
C LEU A 23 -14.24 18.29 -0.89
N MET A 24 -13.44 19.26 -1.31
CA MET A 24 -13.18 19.58 -2.73
C MET A 24 -11.71 19.33 -3.14
N VAL A 25 -10.94 18.57 -2.35
CA VAL A 25 -9.60 18.09 -2.75
C VAL A 25 -9.73 16.75 -3.49
N GLU A 26 -10.78 16.57 -4.30
CA GLU A 26 -10.98 15.35 -5.08
C GLU A 26 -10.35 15.42 -6.50
N ASP A 27 -9.82 16.57 -6.93
CA ASP A 27 -9.37 16.77 -8.32
C ASP A 27 -7.86 17.00 -8.54
N GLU A 28 -7.03 17.20 -7.51
CA GLU A 28 -5.56 17.17 -7.68
C GLU A 28 -4.96 15.77 -7.47
N GLU A 29 -5.63 14.91 -6.70
CA GLU A 29 -5.18 13.54 -6.41
C GLU A 29 -5.31 12.61 -7.63
N ALA A 30 -6.19 12.95 -8.58
CA ALA A 30 -6.35 12.29 -9.87
C ALA A 30 -5.23 12.62 -10.88
N VAL A 31 -4.48 13.72 -10.67
CA VAL A 31 -3.38 14.15 -11.56
C VAL A 31 -2.02 13.52 -11.14
N ALA A 32 -1.95 12.85 -9.98
CA ALA A 32 -0.80 12.04 -9.56
C ALA A 32 -0.84 10.59 -10.07
N ALA A 33 -1.71 10.31 -11.06
CA ALA A 33 -1.65 9.08 -11.82
C ALA A 33 -0.32 9.01 -12.58
N VAL A 34 0.51 8.03 -12.22
CA VAL A 34 1.70 7.59 -12.97
C VAL A 34 2.79 8.67 -13.15
N VAL A 35 3.58 8.92 -12.10
CA VAL A 35 4.92 9.49 -12.30
C VAL A 35 5.95 8.67 -11.53
N ILE A 36 6.06 7.39 -11.89
CA ILE A 36 7.36 6.73 -11.84
C ILE A 36 8.09 7.25 -13.07
N LEU A 37 8.95 8.26 -12.86
CA LEU A 37 9.63 8.96 -13.95
C LEU A 37 10.44 8.00 -14.82
N ASN A 38 11.00 6.97 -14.19
CA ASN A 38 11.75 5.90 -14.83
C ASN A 38 11.63 4.64 -13.98
N SER A 39 11.44 3.49 -14.63
CA SER A 39 11.65 2.18 -14.02
C SER A 39 12.69 1.42 -14.83
N THR A 40 13.70 0.86 -14.16
CA THR A 40 14.73 0.04 -14.83
C THR A 40 14.77 -1.32 -14.17
N LEU A 41 14.47 -2.36 -14.93
CA LEU A 41 14.67 -3.75 -14.52
C LEU A 41 15.99 -4.24 -15.12
N ASN A 42 16.97 -4.58 -14.28
CA ASN A 42 18.25 -5.08 -14.77
C ASN A 42 18.24 -6.61 -14.97
N ASN A 43 19.31 -7.17 -15.55
CA ASN A 43 19.44 -8.60 -15.83
C ASN A 43 19.43 -9.50 -14.57
N ARG A 44 19.46 -8.92 -13.37
CA ARG A 44 19.37 -9.61 -12.07
C ARG A 44 17.97 -9.51 -11.44
N GLY A 45 16.99 -8.95 -12.16
CA GLY A 45 15.62 -8.78 -11.66
C GLY A 45 15.46 -7.64 -10.65
N GLU A 46 16.45 -6.76 -10.52
CA GLU A 46 16.35 -5.59 -9.65
C GLU A 46 15.63 -4.44 -10.36
N LEU A 47 14.66 -3.85 -9.67
CA LEU A 47 13.83 -2.75 -10.13
C LEU A 47 14.20 -1.46 -9.42
N GLU A 48 14.66 -0.46 -10.15
CA GLU A 48 14.85 0.90 -9.63
C GLU A 48 13.68 1.80 -10.03
N LEU A 49 13.17 2.58 -9.07
CA LEU A 49 12.07 3.52 -9.22
C LEU A 49 12.49 4.91 -8.73
N GLN A 50 12.10 5.93 -9.48
CA GLN A 50 12.28 7.34 -9.11
C GLN A 50 10.92 7.95 -8.74
N LEU A 51 10.75 8.34 -7.48
CA LEU A 51 9.51 8.88 -6.91
C LEU A 51 9.76 10.34 -6.54
N PRO A 52 9.43 11.32 -7.40
CA PRO A 52 9.94 12.70 -7.28
C PRO A 52 9.35 13.48 -6.10
N THR A 53 8.23 13.04 -5.54
CA THR A 53 7.52 13.74 -4.47
C THR A 53 7.05 12.77 -3.38
N GLU A 54 6.65 13.32 -2.24
CA GLU A 54 6.04 12.54 -1.18
C GLU A 54 4.70 11.92 -1.61
N ALA A 55 3.93 12.63 -2.44
CA ALA A 55 2.69 12.12 -3.04
C ALA A 55 2.97 10.91 -3.95
N ALA A 56 4.01 10.96 -4.78
CA ALA A 56 4.42 9.82 -5.60
C ALA A 56 4.83 8.61 -4.75
N THR A 57 5.49 8.85 -3.61
CA THR A 57 5.83 7.78 -2.65
C THR A 57 4.59 7.12 -2.07
N ARG A 58 3.59 7.90 -1.67
CA ARG A 58 2.31 7.38 -1.16
C ARG A 58 1.55 6.60 -2.24
N ALA A 59 1.45 7.14 -3.45
CA ALA A 59 0.76 6.51 -4.56
C ALA A 59 1.42 5.16 -4.94
N PHE A 60 2.75 5.11 -4.96
CA PHE A 60 3.47 3.86 -5.17
C PHE A 60 3.17 2.82 -4.07
N ALA A 61 3.18 3.23 -2.79
CA ALA A 61 2.84 2.32 -1.70
C ALA A 61 1.42 1.73 -1.84
N GLN A 62 0.45 2.54 -2.27
CA GLN A 62 -0.93 2.08 -2.55
C GLN A 62 -0.99 1.09 -3.71
N GLN A 63 -0.28 1.36 -4.80
CA GLN A 63 -0.18 0.44 -5.95
C GLN A 63 0.47 -0.88 -5.55
N PHE A 64 1.58 -0.81 -4.81
CA PHE A 64 2.30 -1.99 -4.35
C PHE A 64 1.43 -2.87 -3.44
N VAL A 65 0.69 -2.27 -2.49
CA VAL A 65 -0.25 -3.01 -1.64
C VAL A 65 -1.39 -3.62 -2.44
N THR A 66 -1.94 -2.90 -3.41
CA THR A 66 -3.01 -3.43 -4.28
C THR A 66 -2.56 -4.67 -5.04
N LEU A 67 -1.37 -4.61 -5.64
CA LEU A 67 -0.75 -5.76 -6.31
C LEU A 67 -0.49 -6.90 -5.31
N LEU A 68 0.11 -6.58 -4.16
CA LEU A 68 0.45 -7.57 -3.15
C LEU A 68 -0.80 -8.32 -2.66
N GLN A 69 -1.88 -7.61 -2.34
CA GLN A 69 -3.15 -8.22 -1.95
C GLN A 69 -3.66 -9.19 -3.02
N ARG A 70 -3.52 -8.86 -4.31
CA ARG A 70 -3.91 -9.73 -5.42
C ARG A 70 -3.04 -10.99 -5.48
N GLU A 71 -1.72 -10.85 -5.40
CA GLU A 71 -0.79 -11.98 -5.46
C GLU A 71 -0.93 -12.92 -4.25
N MET A 72 -1.01 -12.36 -3.03
CA MET A 72 -1.19 -13.15 -1.81
C MET A 72 -2.47 -14.00 -1.85
N ARG A 73 -3.56 -13.47 -2.43
CA ARG A 73 -4.79 -14.23 -2.65
C ARG A 73 -4.63 -15.32 -3.70
N SER A 74 -4.15 -14.95 -4.89
CA SER A 74 -4.03 -15.84 -6.04
C SER A 74 -3.09 -17.03 -5.76
N LEU A 75 -1.96 -16.74 -5.14
CA LEU A 75 -0.88 -17.69 -4.87
C LEU A 75 -0.94 -18.29 -3.46
N LYS A 76 -1.94 -17.89 -2.65
CA LYS A 76 -2.17 -18.33 -1.26
C LYS A 76 -0.95 -18.15 -0.36
N TRP A 77 -0.22 -17.05 -0.54
CA TRP A 77 0.89 -16.70 0.32
C TRP A 77 0.37 -16.23 1.68
N ARG A 78 0.96 -16.75 2.76
CA ARG A 78 0.62 -16.35 4.13
C ARG A 78 1.65 -15.43 4.77
N ASP A 79 2.77 -15.21 4.09
CA ASP A 79 3.85 -14.38 4.58
C ASP A 79 4.61 -13.69 3.45
N LEU A 80 5.19 -12.54 3.79
CA LEU A 80 6.10 -11.78 2.93
C LEU A 80 7.07 -10.98 3.82
N LYS A 81 8.37 -10.99 3.49
CA LYS A 81 9.40 -10.29 4.27
C LYS A 81 10.06 -9.19 3.44
N LEU A 82 9.88 -7.94 3.87
CA LEU A 82 10.35 -6.72 3.21
C LEU A 82 11.39 -6.02 4.09
N TYR A 83 12.61 -5.90 3.58
CA TYR A 83 13.74 -5.34 4.32
C TYR A 83 14.03 -3.93 3.83
N LEU A 84 13.96 -2.95 4.73
CA LEU A 84 14.11 -1.53 4.42
C LEU A 84 15.52 -1.06 4.81
N HIS A 85 16.34 -0.79 3.80
CA HIS A 85 17.70 -0.29 3.91
C HIS A 85 17.77 1.20 3.54
N GLY A 86 18.76 1.90 4.08
CA GLY A 86 19.05 3.29 3.73
C GLY A 86 19.59 4.08 4.92
N ASN A 87 20.23 5.21 4.64
CA ASN A 87 20.81 6.07 5.67
C ASN A 87 19.74 6.65 6.63
N LEU A 88 20.19 7.27 7.73
CA LEU A 88 19.29 8.03 8.59
C LEU A 88 18.63 9.15 7.78
N GLY A 89 17.30 9.26 7.87
CA GLY A 89 16.54 10.23 7.07
C GLY A 89 16.20 9.78 5.64
N ALA A 90 16.63 8.58 5.20
CA ALA A 90 16.34 8.05 3.86
C ALA A 90 14.84 7.76 3.59
N GLY A 91 13.96 7.92 4.59
CA GLY A 91 12.51 7.77 4.40
C GLY A 91 11.95 6.37 4.70
N LYS A 92 12.73 5.46 5.31
CA LYS A 92 12.29 4.10 5.70
C LYS A 92 10.95 4.08 6.46
N THR A 93 10.87 4.77 7.60
CA THR A 93 9.62 4.90 8.36
C THR A 93 8.49 5.58 7.58
N THR A 94 8.82 6.54 6.71
CA THR A 94 7.81 7.21 5.86
C THR A 94 7.22 6.22 4.86
N PHE A 95 8.06 5.40 4.22
CA PHE A 95 7.62 4.34 3.32
C PHE A 95 6.79 3.28 4.06
N ALA A 96 7.29 2.78 5.21
CA ALA A 96 6.58 1.80 6.04
C ALA A 96 5.19 2.31 6.46
N ARG A 97 5.08 3.58 6.85
CA ARG A 97 3.81 4.24 7.14
C ARG A 97 2.86 4.20 5.95
N TYR A 98 3.28 4.64 4.77
CA TYR A 98 2.41 4.66 3.59
C TYR A 98 2.00 3.26 3.16
N PHE A 99 2.91 2.29 3.26
CA PHE A 99 2.61 0.89 3.00
C PHE A 99 1.55 0.34 3.96
N ILE A 100 1.72 0.53 5.27
CA ILE A 100 0.76 0.05 6.28
C ILE A 100 -0.60 0.76 6.14
N GLN A 101 -0.60 2.07 5.91
CA GLN A 101 -1.82 2.84 5.70
C GLN A 101 -2.58 2.43 4.43
N ALA A 102 -1.87 1.99 3.39
CA ALA A 102 -2.49 1.48 2.16
C ALA A 102 -3.30 0.18 2.38
N PHE A 103 -3.08 -0.55 3.49
CA PHE A 103 -3.96 -1.65 3.90
C PHE A 103 -5.26 -1.18 4.59
N GLY A 104 -5.48 0.13 4.72
CA GLY A 104 -6.66 0.69 5.36
C GLY A 104 -6.53 0.89 6.87
N ILE A 105 -5.34 0.72 7.44
CA ILE A 105 -5.06 1.04 8.84
C ILE A 105 -5.27 2.53 9.07
N LYS A 106 -6.23 2.85 9.93
CA LYS A 106 -6.54 4.23 10.32
C LYS A 106 -5.70 4.64 11.53
N GLY A 107 -5.15 5.84 11.49
CA GLY A 107 -4.39 6.41 12.61
C GLY A 107 -2.89 6.55 12.33
N ALA A 108 -2.15 6.90 13.38
CA ALA A 108 -0.73 7.21 13.27
C ALA A 108 0.12 5.93 13.26
N VAL A 109 0.81 5.69 12.15
CA VAL A 109 1.89 4.68 12.07
C VAL A 109 3.21 5.39 12.34
N LYS A 110 3.83 5.07 13.47
CA LYS A 110 5.11 5.65 13.92
C LYS A 110 6.19 4.57 13.89
N SER A 111 7.46 4.99 13.87
CA SER A 111 8.54 4.01 13.99
C SER A 111 8.52 3.39 15.40
N PRO A 112 8.54 2.04 15.53
CA PRO A 112 8.63 1.34 16.80
C PRO A 112 10.07 1.31 17.33
N THR A 113 10.85 2.38 17.20
CA THR A 113 12.28 2.38 17.55
C THR A 113 12.56 1.98 19.02
N TYR A 114 11.61 2.19 19.94
CA TYR A 114 11.74 1.82 21.35
C TYR A 114 11.03 0.51 21.72
N THR A 115 9.94 0.17 21.03
CA THR A 115 9.21 -1.10 21.22
C THR A 115 9.80 -2.22 20.37
N LEU A 116 10.72 -1.90 19.47
CA LEU A 116 11.33 -2.70 18.41
C LEU A 116 10.35 -3.21 17.36
N ILE A 117 9.17 -3.69 17.76
CA ILE A 117 8.14 -4.21 16.87
C ILE A 117 6.77 -3.60 17.24
N GLU A 118 5.99 -3.24 16.22
CA GLU A 118 4.58 -2.89 16.34
C GLU A 118 3.74 -3.77 15.39
N PRO A 119 2.77 -4.55 15.92
CA PRO A 119 1.87 -5.36 15.10
C PRO A 119 0.63 -4.55 14.64
N TYR A 120 0.18 -4.79 13.40
CA TYR A 120 -1.04 -4.22 12.84
C TYR A 120 -1.92 -5.32 12.27
N GLU A 121 -3.18 -5.35 12.69
CA GLU A 121 -4.17 -6.29 12.16
C GLU A 121 -4.78 -5.71 10.88
N ILE A 122 -4.62 -6.43 9.77
CA ILE A 122 -5.18 -6.09 8.47
C ILE A 122 -6.20 -7.14 8.05
N THR A 123 -7.10 -6.71 7.18
CA THR A 123 -8.09 -7.58 6.56
C THR A 123 -7.81 -7.67 5.08
N LEU A 124 -7.66 -8.88 4.56
CA LEU A 124 -7.61 -9.11 3.12
C LEU A 124 -9.06 -9.28 2.62
N PRO A 125 -9.60 -8.33 1.81
CA PRO A 125 -10.95 -8.51 1.28
C PRO A 125 -11.06 -9.78 0.44
N GLU A 126 -12.16 -10.52 0.59
CA GLU A 126 -12.43 -11.69 -0.23
C GLU A 126 -12.67 -11.26 -1.69
N GLU A 127 -12.37 -12.13 -2.65
CA GLU A 127 -12.71 -11.88 -4.06
C GLU A 127 -14.24 -11.88 -4.18
N VAL A 128 -14.83 -10.74 -4.57
CA VAL A 128 -16.23 -10.73 -4.98
C VAL A 128 -16.29 -11.46 -6.31
N ILE A 129 -16.53 -12.77 -6.25
CA ILE A 129 -16.91 -13.53 -7.44
C ILE A 129 -18.29 -13.02 -7.82
N GLU A 130 -18.35 -11.98 -8.65
CA GLU A 130 -19.59 -11.61 -9.33
C GLU A 130 -20.03 -12.85 -10.11
N LYS A 131 -21.09 -13.50 -9.61
CA LYS A 131 -21.75 -14.57 -10.35
C LYS A 131 -22.15 -13.97 -11.69
N GLY A 132 -21.40 -14.31 -12.74
CA GLY A 132 -21.67 -13.86 -14.09
C GLY A 132 -23.15 -14.00 -14.37
N ARG A 133 -23.78 -12.89 -14.78
CA ARG A 133 -25.13 -12.88 -15.36
C ARG A 133 -25.08 -13.74 -16.62
N GLY A 134 -25.26 -15.05 -16.48
CA GLY A 134 -25.67 -15.93 -17.54
C GLY A 134 -27.06 -15.51 -17.98
N LYS A 135 -27.16 -14.66 -19.01
CA LYS A 135 -28.41 -14.45 -19.73
C LYS A 135 -28.61 -15.60 -20.73
N ASN A 136 -29.86 -16.03 -20.82
CA ASN A 136 -30.51 -17.00 -21.72
C ASN A 136 -30.71 -18.37 -21.04
N GLY A 137 -31.91 -18.81 -20.62
CA GLY A 137 -33.28 -18.38 -20.89
C GLY A 137 -34.08 -19.56 -21.46
N LYS A 138 -34.86 -20.26 -20.63
CA LYS A 138 -36.23 -20.75 -20.94
C LYS A 138 -36.85 -21.55 -19.77
N HIS A 139 -38.01 -21.04 -19.34
CA HIS A 139 -39.17 -21.70 -18.76
C HIS A 139 -39.00 -22.92 -17.84
N GLU A 140 -39.36 -22.75 -16.55
CA GLU A 140 -40.45 -23.53 -15.94
C GLU A 140 -40.97 -22.87 -14.67
N LYS A 141 -42.30 -22.68 -14.59
CA LYS A 141 -43.02 -22.27 -13.38
C LYS A 141 -43.08 -23.45 -12.43
N ARG A 142 -42.57 -23.33 -11.19
CA ARG A 142 -43.16 -23.98 -10.02
C ARG A 142 -43.00 -23.14 -8.76
N ASP A 143 -44.05 -23.20 -7.98
CA ASP A 143 -44.39 -22.46 -6.79
C ASP A 143 -43.67 -23.02 -5.55
N ASN A 144 -43.63 -22.16 -4.52
CA ASN A 144 -43.57 -22.46 -3.09
C ASN A 144 -42.20 -22.50 -2.38
N GLY A 145 -42.10 -21.70 -1.31
CA GLY A 145 -41.20 -21.97 -0.19
C GLY A 145 -40.13 -20.93 0.11
N LYS A 146 -40.45 -20.00 1.01
CA LYS A 146 -39.53 -19.14 1.77
C LYS A 146 -38.17 -19.79 2.07
N ARG A 147 -37.10 -19.15 1.61
CA ARG A 147 -35.87 -18.85 2.38
C ARG A 147 -35.10 -17.80 1.59
N ALA A 148 -35.24 -16.54 1.99
CA ALA A 148 -34.23 -15.54 1.67
C ALA A 148 -32.92 -16.06 2.30
N GLY A 149 -32.03 -16.60 1.48
CA GLY A 149 -30.66 -16.84 1.90
C GLY A 149 -30.10 -15.48 2.28
N LYS A 150 -29.83 -15.27 3.58
CA LYS A 150 -28.90 -14.24 4.00
C LYS A 150 -27.68 -14.40 3.10
N GLY A 151 -27.32 -13.34 2.36
CA GLY A 151 -26.08 -13.32 1.61
C GLY A 151 -24.96 -13.82 2.52
N ALA A 152 -24.16 -14.76 2.03
CA ALA A 152 -22.91 -15.07 2.71
C ALA A 152 -22.15 -13.74 2.76
N GLU A 153 -22.03 -13.16 3.95
CA GLU A 153 -21.08 -12.07 4.17
C GLU A 153 -19.71 -12.63 3.73
N PRO A 154 -18.96 -11.93 2.86
CA PRO A 154 -17.66 -12.40 2.42
C PRO A 154 -16.78 -12.62 3.66
N PHE A 155 -16.19 -13.81 3.78
CA PHE A 155 -15.31 -14.13 4.89
C PHE A 155 -13.98 -13.46 4.63
N SER A 156 -13.69 -12.41 5.38
CA SER A 156 -12.44 -11.70 5.25
C SER A 156 -11.34 -12.38 6.06
N GLU A 157 -10.18 -12.67 5.44
CA GLU A 157 -9.04 -13.29 6.13
C GLU A 157 -8.27 -12.23 6.92
N LEU A 158 -8.10 -12.47 8.22
CA LEU A 158 -7.28 -11.62 9.09
C LEU A 158 -5.80 -11.99 8.89
N MET A 159 -4.96 -10.97 8.77
CA MET A 159 -3.51 -11.12 8.63
C MET A 159 -2.81 -10.05 9.46
N MET A 160 -1.58 -10.34 9.89
CA MET A 160 -0.76 -9.40 10.63
C MET A 160 0.29 -8.74 9.73
N ILE A 161 0.53 -7.44 9.97
CA ILE A 161 1.75 -6.76 9.56
C ILE A 161 2.61 -6.55 10.81
N TYR A 162 3.87 -6.94 10.75
CA TYR A 162 4.87 -6.65 11.79
C TYR A 162 5.83 -5.59 11.27
N HIS A 163 5.72 -4.37 11.81
CA HIS A 163 6.69 -3.31 11.55
C HIS A 163 7.78 -3.40 12.61
N ALA A 164 9.02 -3.63 12.21
CA ALA A 164 10.17 -3.65 13.09
C ALA A 164 11.14 -2.52 12.76
N ASP A 165 11.66 -1.83 13.78
CA ASP A 165 12.78 -0.89 13.65
C ASP A 165 13.92 -1.35 14.57
N LEU A 166 14.94 -1.94 13.95
CA LEU A 166 16.05 -2.57 14.66
C LEU A 166 17.21 -1.62 14.92
N TYR A 167 17.07 -0.32 14.66
CA TYR A 167 18.16 0.66 14.80
C TYR A 167 18.83 0.62 16.18
N ARG A 168 18.05 0.35 17.23
CA ARG A 168 18.49 0.30 18.64
C ARG A 168 18.72 -1.11 19.18
N LEU A 169 18.57 -2.14 18.35
CA LEU A 169 18.83 -3.52 18.74
C LEU A 169 20.30 -3.64 19.15
N ALA A 170 20.57 -4.08 20.38
CA ALA A 170 21.94 -4.13 20.90
C ALA A 170 22.69 -5.36 20.41
N SER A 171 21.97 -6.46 20.14
CA SER A 171 22.51 -7.71 19.61
C SER A 171 21.45 -8.45 18.77
N PRO A 172 21.81 -9.09 17.64
CA PRO A 172 20.89 -9.91 16.86
C PRO A 172 20.15 -10.97 17.69
N LEU A 173 20.78 -11.50 18.74
CA LEU A 173 20.20 -12.55 19.60
C LEU A 173 18.99 -12.08 20.40
N GLU A 174 18.83 -10.78 20.67
CA GLU A 174 17.66 -10.24 21.36
C GLU A 174 16.37 -10.45 20.55
N LEU A 175 16.46 -10.71 19.24
CA LEU A 175 15.31 -11.06 18.42
C LEU A 175 14.64 -12.38 18.85
N TYR A 176 15.39 -13.31 19.47
CA TYR A 176 14.80 -14.54 20.00
C TYR A 176 13.84 -14.26 21.17
N ASP A 177 14.12 -13.23 21.97
CA ASP A 177 13.29 -12.85 23.10
C ASP A 177 11.96 -12.21 22.65
N LEU A 178 11.90 -11.71 21.41
CA LEU A 178 10.67 -11.17 20.83
C LEU A 178 9.66 -12.28 20.49
N GLY A 179 10.11 -13.51 20.25
CA GLY A 179 9.24 -14.68 20.01
C GLY A 179 8.41 -14.63 18.72
N LEU A 180 8.66 -13.66 17.83
CA LEU A 180 7.83 -13.43 16.65
C LEU A 180 8.45 -13.91 15.33
N LEU A 181 9.72 -14.35 15.30
CA LEU A 181 10.44 -14.66 14.05
C LEU A 181 9.80 -15.75 13.17
N GLU A 182 8.91 -16.57 13.75
CA GLU A 182 8.20 -17.65 13.05
C GLU A 182 6.75 -17.29 12.67
N GLU A 183 6.29 -16.09 13.03
CA GLU A 183 4.91 -15.67 12.78
C GLU A 183 4.64 -15.41 11.30
N GLN A 184 3.49 -15.91 10.84
CA GLN A 184 2.97 -15.64 9.50
C GLN A 184 2.48 -14.19 9.41
N GLY A 185 2.65 -13.58 8.25
CA GLY A 185 2.24 -12.20 7.99
C GLY A 185 3.25 -11.44 7.16
N ILE A 186 3.00 -10.14 7.01
CA ILE A 186 3.88 -9.24 6.27
C ILE A 186 4.85 -8.60 7.25
N TRP A 187 6.15 -8.74 7.01
CA TRP A 187 7.20 -8.16 7.82
C TRP A 187 7.79 -6.95 7.10
N LEU A 188 7.81 -5.79 7.76
CA LEU A 188 8.56 -4.61 7.33
C LEU A 188 9.67 -4.35 8.34
N ILE A 189 10.91 -4.63 7.97
CA ILE A 189 12.05 -4.54 8.89
C ILE A 189 12.96 -3.39 8.47
N GLU A 190 12.98 -2.33 9.25
CA GLU A 190 13.97 -1.25 9.13
C GLU A 190 15.29 -1.66 9.81
N TRP A 191 16.40 -1.34 9.15
CA TRP A 191 17.76 -1.68 9.61
C TRP A 191 17.99 -3.19 9.82
N PRO A 192 17.63 -4.04 8.84
CA PRO A 192 17.73 -5.49 8.98
C PRO A 192 19.15 -5.99 9.25
N GLU A 193 20.19 -5.24 8.89
CA GLU A 193 21.59 -5.57 9.20
C GLU A 193 21.85 -5.69 10.71
N LYS A 194 21.02 -5.08 11.56
CA LYS A 194 21.11 -5.21 13.01
C LYS A 194 20.70 -6.58 13.52
N GLY A 195 19.92 -7.32 12.74
CA GLY A 195 19.47 -8.68 13.01
C GLY A 195 20.19 -9.77 12.20
N GLU A 196 21.31 -9.45 11.56
CA GLU A 196 22.03 -10.38 10.69
C GLU A 196 22.37 -11.69 11.41
N GLY A 197 22.19 -12.82 10.70
CA GLY A 197 22.41 -14.16 11.22
C GLY A 197 21.28 -14.73 12.07
N VAL A 198 20.30 -13.91 12.47
CA VAL A 198 19.11 -14.35 13.23
C VAL A 198 17.82 -14.16 12.43
N LEU A 199 17.71 -13.05 11.71
CA LEU A 199 16.55 -12.78 10.86
C LEU A 199 16.39 -13.83 9.75
N PRO A 200 15.13 -14.16 9.36
CA PRO A 200 14.87 -14.98 8.18
C PRO A 200 15.38 -14.31 6.89
N MET A 201 15.39 -15.05 5.78
CA MET A 201 15.68 -14.43 4.47
C MET A 201 14.53 -13.49 4.07
N ALA A 202 14.90 -12.34 3.50
CA ALA A 202 13.92 -11.45 2.89
C ALA A 202 13.28 -12.11 1.66
N ASP A 203 12.09 -11.66 1.29
CA ASP A 203 11.54 -11.88 -0.05
C ASP A 203 11.96 -10.74 -0.98
N ILE A 204 12.00 -9.50 -0.46
CA ILE A 204 12.48 -8.31 -1.18
C ILE A 204 13.32 -7.44 -0.25
N GLU A 205 14.49 -7.02 -0.71
CA GLU A 205 15.26 -5.94 -0.10
C GLU A 205 14.97 -4.62 -0.83
N LEU A 206 14.60 -3.60 -0.07
CA LEU A 206 14.29 -2.25 -0.54
C LEU A 206 15.36 -1.29 -0.05
N PHE A 207 16.11 -0.69 -0.98
CA PHE A 207 17.10 0.33 -0.68
C PHE A 207 16.52 1.71 -0.98
N LEU A 208 16.49 2.56 0.04
CA LEU A 208 15.92 3.90 -0.01
C LEU A 208 17.02 4.95 0.04
N ALA A 209 16.93 5.94 -0.85
CA ALA A 209 17.72 7.17 -0.82
C ALA A 209 16.81 8.37 -1.04
N ARG A 210 16.86 9.36 -0.14
CA ARG A 210 15.99 10.54 -0.17
C ARG A 210 16.79 11.81 -0.39
N GLU A 211 16.35 12.63 -1.34
CA GLU A 211 16.88 13.97 -1.62
C GLU A 211 15.71 14.97 -1.67
N GLY A 212 15.55 15.76 -0.59
CA GLY A 212 14.37 16.61 -0.43
C GLY A 212 13.09 15.76 -0.35
N GLU A 213 12.17 15.97 -1.27
CA GLU A 213 10.93 15.18 -1.39
C GLU A 213 11.06 13.95 -2.28
N ALA A 214 12.13 13.87 -3.09
CA ALA A 214 12.35 12.77 -4.00
C ALA A 214 12.90 11.55 -3.26
N LEU A 215 12.36 10.37 -3.60
CA LEU A 215 12.79 9.07 -3.11
C LEU A 215 13.22 8.21 -4.31
N THR A 216 14.48 7.79 -4.31
CA THR A 216 14.92 6.67 -5.14
C THR A 216 14.71 5.38 -4.36
N LEU A 217 13.98 4.44 -4.97
CA LEU A 217 13.68 3.13 -4.39
C LEU A 217 14.21 2.03 -5.29
N ARG A 218 15.11 1.19 -4.76
CA ARG A 218 15.61 0.00 -5.46
C ARG A 218 15.09 -1.26 -4.78
N LEU A 219 14.42 -2.13 -5.54
CA LEU A 219 13.84 -3.37 -5.08
C LEU A 219 14.66 -4.54 -5.64
N LEU A 220 15.20 -5.37 -4.75
CA LEU A 220 15.98 -6.55 -5.10
C LEU A 220 15.21 -7.79 -4.63
N PRO A 221 14.82 -8.70 -5.54
CA PRO A 221 14.17 -9.94 -5.14
C PRO A 221 15.18 -10.87 -4.48
N GLN A 222 14.75 -11.53 -3.41
CA GLN A 222 15.54 -12.54 -2.68
C GLN A 222 14.83 -13.90 -2.63
N SER A 223 13.62 -13.98 -3.19
CA SER A 223 12.82 -15.20 -3.30
C SER A 223 11.97 -15.20 -4.57
N GLU A 224 11.40 -16.36 -4.95
CA GLU A 224 10.46 -16.49 -6.05
C GLU A 224 9.23 -15.57 -5.88
N LYS A 225 8.79 -15.32 -4.64
CA LYS A 225 7.69 -14.39 -4.35
C LYS A 225 8.08 -12.95 -4.69
N GLY A 226 9.30 -12.57 -4.30
CA GLY A 226 9.86 -11.25 -4.60
C GLY A 226 10.03 -11.04 -6.10
N GLU A 227 10.55 -12.04 -6.82
CA GLU A 227 10.69 -11.99 -8.28
C GLU A 227 9.35 -11.80 -8.99
N ALA A 228 8.32 -12.56 -8.59
CA ALA A 228 6.98 -12.43 -9.16
C ALA A 228 6.38 -11.04 -8.92
N LEU A 229 6.47 -10.51 -7.70
CA LEU A 229 5.97 -9.16 -7.37
C LEU A 229 6.69 -8.08 -8.18
N ILE A 230 8.02 -8.12 -8.24
CA ILE A 230 8.81 -7.11 -8.97
C ILE A 230 8.52 -7.17 -10.47
N THR A 231 8.39 -8.37 -11.03
CA THR A 231 8.05 -8.56 -12.45
C THR A 231 6.68 -7.94 -12.76
N HIS A 232 5.66 -8.20 -11.92
CA HIS A 232 4.32 -7.64 -12.11
C HIS A 232 4.27 -6.12 -11.87
N LEU A 233 5.02 -5.60 -10.90
CA LEU A 233 5.18 -4.15 -10.72
C LEU A 233 5.74 -3.52 -12.01
N HIS A 234 6.83 -4.08 -12.53
CA HIS A 234 7.46 -3.55 -13.73
C HIS A 234 6.53 -3.56 -14.95
N SER A 235 5.79 -4.66 -15.18
CA SER A 235 4.86 -4.74 -16.31
C SER A 235 3.72 -3.71 -16.24
N GLN A 236 3.14 -3.49 -15.04
CA GLN A 236 2.08 -2.48 -14.87
C GLN A 236 2.58 -1.06 -15.18
N HIS A 237 3.86 -0.78 -14.91
CA HIS A 237 4.44 0.52 -15.19
C HIS A 237 4.79 0.73 -16.68
N GLN A 238 5.20 -0.32 -17.40
CA GLN A 238 5.42 -0.22 -18.85
C GLN A 238 4.11 0.02 -19.61
N ASP A 239 3.04 -0.68 -19.25
CA ASP A 239 1.73 -0.53 -19.91
C ASP A 239 1.15 0.87 -19.72
N SER A 240 1.40 1.49 -18.56
CA SER A 240 0.95 2.85 -18.26
C SER A 240 1.69 3.91 -19.09
N GLN A 241 3.02 3.80 -19.23
CA GLN A 241 3.82 4.73 -20.06
C GLN A 241 3.50 4.62 -21.56
N HIS A 242 3.10 3.44 -22.04
CA HIS A 242 2.67 3.25 -23.43
C HIS A 242 1.28 3.84 -23.73
N GLN A 243 0.39 3.93 -22.74
CA GLN A 243 -0.94 4.53 -22.92
C GLN A 243 -0.88 6.06 -22.91
N ASP A 244 -0.03 6.65 -22.06
CA ASP A 244 0.16 8.11 -22.00
C ASP A 244 0.81 8.66 -23.28
N SER A 245 1.82 7.97 -23.82
CA SER A 245 2.46 8.38 -25.08
C SER A 245 1.50 8.36 -26.29
N GLN A 246 0.61 7.38 -26.37
CA GLN A 246 -0.40 7.30 -27.43
C GLN A 246 -1.50 8.35 -27.30
N HIS A 247 -1.82 8.77 -26.08
CA HIS A 247 -2.77 9.86 -25.82
C HIS A 247 -2.20 11.23 -26.17
N GLN A 248 -0.91 11.48 -25.89
CA GLN A 248 -0.22 12.72 -26.26
C GLN A 248 -0.13 12.87 -27.79
N ASP A 249 0.28 11.83 -28.52
CA ASP A 249 0.41 11.86 -29.99
C ASP A 249 -0.94 12.11 -30.68
N ALA A 250 -2.04 11.60 -30.11
CA ALA A 250 -3.39 11.78 -30.65
C ALA A 250 -3.93 13.21 -30.45
N GLN A 251 -3.53 13.90 -29.38
CA GLN A 251 -3.90 15.29 -29.11
C GLN A 251 -3.12 16.27 -30.01
N ASP A 252 -1.82 16.04 -30.19
CA ASP A 252 -0.98 16.86 -31.09
C ASP A 252 -1.43 16.76 -32.57
N LEU A 253 -1.97 15.60 -32.99
CA LEU A 253 -2.55 15.39 -34.32
C LEU A 253 -3.90 16.08 -34.52
N GLN A 254 -4.64 16.38 -33.45
CA GLN A 254 -5.92 17.11 -33.53
C GLN A 254 -5.68 18.63 -33.54
N ASP A 255 -4.77 19.14 -32.72
CA ASP A 255 -4.44 20.58 -32.68
C ASP A 255 -3.73 21.08 -33.95
N SER A 256 -3.05 20.18 -34.68
CA SER A 256 -2.41 20.49 -35.97
C SER A 256 -3.36 20.47 -37.18
N GLN A 257 -4.60 19.99 -37.02
CA GLN A 257 -5.62 20.02 -38.08
C GLN A 257 -6.61 21.19 -37.94
N ASP A 258 -6.66 21.83 -36.77
CA ASP A 258 -7.48 23.01 -36.47
C ASP A 258 -6.72 24.36 -36.54
N SER A 259 -5.43 24.34 -36.94
CA SER A 259 -4.57 25.53 -37.19
C SER A 259 -4.36 25.81 -38.68
#